data_AF-H2ZZH3-F1
#
_entry.id   AF-H2ZZH3-F1
#
_cell.length_a   1.000
_cell.length_b   1.000
_cell.length_c   1.000
_cell.angle_alpha   90.00
_cell.angle_beta   90.00
_cell.angle_gamma   90.00
#
_symmetry.space_group_name_H-M   'P 1'
#
loop_
_entity.id
_entity.type
_entity.pdbx_description
1 polymer ?
#
loop_
_entity_poly.entity_id
_entity_poly.type
_entity_poly.pdbx_seq_one_letter_code
_entity_poly.pdbx_strand_id
1 'polypeptide(L)'
;MYFAELYYDRGNHHEFVSLVKDLARPGEITQSQTFDFEFTHVEKPYESYTGQNVKLRYFLRATISRRLNDITKEMDIVVHTLSTYPEINSSIKMEVGIEDCLHIEFEYNKSKYHLKDVIVGKIYFLLVRIKIKHMEIDIIKRETTGTGPNVYHENDTIAKYEIMDGAPVRGRKLFYSRLAKELRLDLTFPCSFC
;
A
#
# COMPACT_ATOMS: atom_id res chain seq x y z
N MET A 1 -20.04 -6.42 -6.68
CA MET A 1 -20.18 -6.00 -5.27
C MET A 1 -18.78 -5.74 -4.75
N TYR A 2 -18.58 -4.68 -3.97
CA TYR A 2 -17.26 -4.22 -3.57
C TYR A 2 -17.29 -3.95 -2.07
N PHE A 3 -16.32 -4.46 -1.30
CA PHE A 3 -16.27 -4.21 0.15
C PHE A 3 -14.87 -3.83 0.62
N ALA A 4 -14.85 -2.94 1.62
CA ALA A 4 -13.77 -2.82 2.57
C ALA A 4 -14.13 -3.67 3.80
N GLU A 5 -13.23 -4.57 4.19
CA GLU A 5 -13.33 -5.39 5.39
C GLU A 5 -12.28 -4.91 6.40
N LEU A 6 -12.77 -4.47 7.55
CA LEU A 6 -11.93 -4.15 8.70
C LEU A 6 -11.81 -5.41 9.54
N TYR A 7 -10.60 -5.92 9.77
CA TYR A 7 -10.44 -7.19 10.49
C TYR A 7 -10.85 -7.13 11.98
N TYR A 8 -10.97 -5.93 12.53
CA TYR A 8 -11.53 -5.68 13.86
C TYR A 8 -13.08 -5.75 13.87
N ASP A 9 -13.74 -5.57 12.71
CA ASP A 9 -15.19 -5.61 12.54
C ASP A 9 -15.58 -6.50 11.34
N ARG A 10 -15.13 -7.77 11.37
CA ARG A 10 -15.31 -8.73 10.27
C ARG A 10 -16.78 -8.99 9.89
N GLY A 11 -17.74 -8.60 10.73
CA GLY A 11 -19.17 -8.74 10.45
C GLY A 11 -19.76 -7.56 9.67
N ASN A 12 -19.04 -6.44 9.57
CA ASN A 12 -19.55 -5.19 9.02
C ASN A 12 -18.79 -4.84 7.74
N HIS A 13 -19.32 -5.33 6.62
CA HIS A 13 -18.78 -5.02 5.31
C HIS A 13 -19.17 -3.59 4.94
N HIS A 14 -18.18 -2.74 4.68
CA HIS A 14 -18.42 -1.41 4.14
C HIS A 14 -18.45 -1.49 2.62
N GLU A 15 -19.66 -1.54 2.06
CA GLU A 15 -19.87 -1.46 0.62
C GLU A 15 -19.76 -0.01 0.14
N PHE A 16 -18.79 0.25 -0.74
CA PHE A 16 -18.62 1.58 -1.36
C PHE A 16 -19.22 1.67 -2.77
N VAL A 17 -19.35 0.53 -3.48
CA VAL A 17 -20.08 0.44 -4.75
C VAL A 17 -20.79 -0.93 -4.77
N SER A 18 -22.02 -0.97 -5.29
CA SER A 18 -22.79 -2.21 -5.46
C SER A 18 -23.65 -2.12 -6.71
N LEU A 19 -23.47 -3.07 -7.63
CA LEU A 19 -24.21 -3.17 -8.88
C LEU A 19 -24.83 -4.57 -8.95
N VAL A 20 -26.13 -4.62 -9.26
CA VAL A 20 -26.92 -5.85 -9.32
C VAL A 20 -27.61 -5.92 -10.68
N LYS A 21 -27.62 -7.12 -11.28
CA LYS A 21 -28.33 -7.40 -12.53
C LYS A 21 -29.03 -8.74 -12.39
N ASP A 22 -30.36 -8.73 -12.46
CA ASP A 22 -31.15 -9.95 -12.43
C ASP A 22 -31.05 -10.66 -13.78
N LEU A 23 -30.67 -11.95 -13.75
CA LEU A 23 -30.40 -12.74 -14.96
C LEU A 23 -31.58 -13.65 -15.35
N ALA A 24 -32.42 -14.02 -14.39
CA ALA A 24 -33.59 -14.88 -14.61
C ALA A 24 -34.69 -14.56 -13.61
N ARG A 25 -35.95 -14.75 -14.01
CA ARG A 25 -37.10 -14.70 -13.10
C ARG A 25 -37.18 -15.99 -12.27
N PRO A 26 -37.91 -16.00 -11.13
CA PRO A 26 -38.16 -17.22 -10.38
C PRO A 26 -38.76 -18.32 -11.27
N GLY A 27 -38.18 -19.52 -11.20
CA GLY A 27 -38.56 -20.65 -12.05
C GLY A 27 -37.71 -21.88 -11.82
N GLU A 28 -37.76 -22.82 -12.77
CA GLU A 28 -37.01 -24.07 -12.74
C GLU A 28 -35.92 -24.08 -13.82
N ILE A 29 -34.74 -24.59 -13.47
CA ILE A 29 -33.62 -24.82 -14.39
C ILE A 29 -33.47 -26.33 -14.52
N THR A 30 -33.93 -26.90 -15.65
CA THR A 30 -33.92 -28.35 -15.91
C THR A 30 -32.69 -28.80 -16.72
N GLN A 31 -31.98 -27.86 -17.34
CA GLN A 31 -30.80 -28.10 -18.16
C GLN A 31 -29.76 -27.01 -17.90
N SER A 32 -28.50 -27.29 -18.26
CA SER A 32 -27.42 -26.30 -18.21
C SER A 32 -27.76 -25.09 -19.09
N GLN A 33 -27.62 -23.90 -18.52
CA GLN A 33 -27.92 -22.63 -19.18
C GLN A 33 -26.80 -21.63 -18.93
N THR A 34 -26.66 -20.66 -19.82
CA THR A 34 -25.70 -19.57 -19.74
C THR A 34 -26.45 -18.25 -19.81
N PHE A 35 -26.04 -17.30 -18.97
CA PHE A 35 -26.66 -15.98 -18.88
C PHE A 35 -25.59 -14.91 -19.09
N ASP A 36 -25.78 -14.09 -20.12
CA ASP A 36 -24.89 -12.97 -20.39
C ASP A 36 -25.20 -11.81 -19.46
N PHE A 37 -24.14 -11.15 -18.97
CA PHE A 37 -24.25 -9.97 -18.16
C PHE A 37 -23.22 -8.93 -18.59
N GLU A 38 -23.55 -7.67 -18.37
CA GLU A 38 -22.69 -6.54 -18.68
C GLU A 38 -22.98 -5.45 -17.67
N PHE A 39 -21.91 -4.88 -17.12
CA PHE A 39 -21.94 -3.68 -16.30
C PHE A 39 -21.10 -2.61 -17.01
N THR A 40 -21.76 -1.59 -17.54
CA THR A 40 -21.10 -0.45 -18.18
C THR A 40 -20.76 0.62 -17.14
N HIS A 41 -19.70 1.41 -17.37
CA HIS A 41 -19.34 2.57 -16.52
C HIS A 41 -19.14 2.22 -15.03
N VAL A 42 -18.54 1.07 -14.75
CA VAL A 42 -18.29 0.61 -13.37
C VAL A 42 -17.15 1.40 -12.75
N GLU A 43 -17.49 2.28 -11.80
CA GLU A 43 -16.54 3.02 -10.99
C GLU A 43 -15.67 2.09 -10.13
N LYS A 44 -14.36 2.31 -10.18
CA LYS A 44 -13.37 1.58 -9.38
C LYS A 44 -12.37 2.60 -8.82
N PRO A 45 -12.81 3.42 -7.84
CA PRO A 45 -12.03 4.57 -7.40
C PRO A 45 -10.75 4.19 -6.65
N TYR A 46 -10.68 2.98 -6.11
CA TYR A 46 -9.57 2.55 -5.25
C TYR A 46 -8.85 1.32 -5.82
N GLU A 47 -7.53 1.28 -5.68
CA GLU A 47 -6.75 0.09 -5.98
C GLU A 47 -7.04 -1.03 -4.96
N SER A 48 -7.05 -2.29 -5.42
CA SER A 48 -7.22 -3.44 -4.53
C SER A 48 -6.09 -3.50 -3.51
N TYR A 49 -6.41 -3.75 -2.25
CA TYR A 49 -5.44 -3.78 -1.16
C TYR A 49 -5.71 -4.94 -0.21
N THR A 50 -4.66 -5.65 0.20
CA THR A 50 -4.73 -6.67 1.25
C THR A 50 -3.67 -6.34 2.29
N GLY A 51 -4.13 -5.77 3.39
CA GLY A 51 -3.32 -5.31 4.50
C GLY A 51 -3.39 -6.21 5.72
N GLN A 52 -2.86 -5.70 6.83
CA GLN A 52 -2.83 -6.41 8.10
C GLN A 52 -4.17 -6.32 8.84
N ASN A 53 -4.77 -5.13 8.86
CA ASN A 53 -6.01 -4.79 9.56
C ASN A 53 -7.15 -4.42 8.59
N VAL A 54 -6.89 -4.27 7.29
CA VAL A 54 -7.91 -3.93 6.29
C VAL A 54 -7.71 -4.70 4.97
N LYS A 55 -8.83 -5.09 4.35
CA LYS A 55 -8.86 -5.65 2.99
C LYS A 55 -9.85 -4.88 2.12
N LEU A 56 -9.38 -4.36 0.99
CA LEU A 56 -10.18 -3.72 -0.04
C LEU A 56 -10.19 -4.62 -1.26
N ARG A 57 -11.34 -5.22 -1.58
CA ARG A 57 -11.43 -6.14 -2.72
C ARG A 57 -12.63 -5.88 -3.61
N TYR A 58 -12.44 -6.29 -4.86
CA TYR A 58 -13.46 -6.26 -5.89
C TYR A 58 -13.82 -7.68 -6.30
N PHE A 59 -15.10 -7.98 -6.48
CA PHE A 59 -15.53 -9.32 -6.88
C PHE A 59 -16.88 -9.32 -7.61
N LEU A 60 -17.06 -10.34 -8.43
CA LEU A 60 -18.35 -10.72 -8.99
C LEU A 60 -18.96 -11.79 -8.10
N ARG A 61 -20.25 -11.65 -7.77
CA ARG A 61 -21.01 -12.64 -7.02
C ARG A 61 -22.22 -13.06 -7.83
N ALA A 62 -22.27 -14.33 -8.21
CA ALA A 62 -23.45 -14.94 -8.78
C ALA A 62 -24.24 -15.63 -7.67
N THR A 63 -25.53 -15.35 -7.57
CA THR A 63 -26.43 -15.93 -6.57
C THR A 63 -27.62 -16.58 -7.25
N ILE A 64 -27.85 -17.87 -6.99
CA ILE A 64 -29.10 -18.56 -7.33
C ILE A 64 -29.94 -18.64 -6.06
N SER A 65 -30.98 -17.82 -5.99
CA SER A 65 -31.85 -17.79 -4.82
C SER A 65 -32.77 -19.01 -4.76
N ARG A 66 -32.86 -19.63 -3.58
CA ARG A 66 -33.64 -20.85 -3.34
C ARG A 66 -34.44 -20.73 -2.05
N ARG A 67 -35.46 -21.57 -1.88
CA ARG A 67 -36.32 -21.56 -0.68
C ARG A 67 -35.56 -21.85 0.63
N LEU A 68 -34.51 -22.67 0.57
CA LEU A 68 -33.73 -23.07 1.75
C LEU A 68 -32.44 -22.26 1.86
N ASN A 69 -31.46 -22.59 1.03
CA ASN A 69 -30.14 -21.95 1.01
C ASN A 69 -29.81 -21.52 -0.42
N ASP A 70 -29.46 -20.25 -0.55
CA ASP A 70 -28.97 -19.69 -1.81
C ASP A 70 -27.63 -20.32 -2.20
N ILE A 71 -27.43 -20.50 -3.50
CA ILE A 71 -26.14 -20.96 -4.04
C ILE A 71 -25.39 -19.70 -4.48
N THR A 72 -24.29 -19.40 -3.83
CA THR A 72 -23.43 -18.25 -4.17
C THR A 72 -22.09 -18.71 -4.73
N LYS A 73 -21.60 -17.99 -5.73
CA LYS A 73 -20.24 -18.16 -6.25
C LYS A 73 -19.60 -16.79 -6.43
N GLU A 74 -18.41 -16.63 -5.86
CA GLU A 74 -17.64 -15.40 -5.96
C GLU A 74 -16.38 -15.59 -6.82
N MET A 75 -16.02 -14.53 -7.53
CA MET A 75 -14.78 -14.42 -8.29
C MET A 75 -14.14 -13.06 -8.04
N ASP A 76 -12.96 -13.06 -7.44
CA ASP A 76 -12.21 -11.86 -7.12
C ASP A 76 -11.60 -11.23 -8.38
N ILE A 77 -11.52 -9.90 -8.36
CA ILE A 77 -10.95 -9.05 -9.41
C ILE A 77 -9.96 -8.11 -8.72
N VAL A 78 -8.80 -7.93 -9.36
CA VAL A 78 -7.79 -6.95 -8.93
C VAL A 78 -7.97 -5.67 -9.73
N VAL A 79 -8.00 -4.54 -9.03
CA VAL A 79 -8.04 -3.20 -9.62
C VAL A 79 -6.71 -2.53 -9.34
N HIS A 80 -6.11 -1.91 -10.36
CA HIS A 80 -4.94 -1.05 -10.22
C HIS A 80 -5.28 0.39 -10.57
N THR A 81 -4.76 1.33 -9.79
CA THR A 81 -4.92 2.77 -10.03
C THR A 81 -3.63 3.32 -10.61
N LEU A 82 -3.67 3.71 -11.87
CA LEU A 82 -2.51 4.33 -12.54
C LEU A 82 -2.40 5.79 -12.12
N SER A 83 -1.23 6.18 -11.63
CA SER A 83 -0.92 7.56 -11.26
C SER A 83 0.28 8.06 -12.06
N THR A 84 0.16 9.26 -12.62
CA THR A 84 1.27 9.98 -13.24
C THR A 84 1.66 11.15 -12.35
N TYR A 85 2.87 11.12 -11.84
CA TYR A 85 3.41 12.25 -11.08
C TYR A 85 4.36 13.05 -11.98
N PRO A 86 4.30 14.39 -11.97
CA PRO A 86 5.28 15.17 -12.69
C PRO A 86 6.68 14.87 -12.15
N GLU A 87 7.68 14.76 -13.03
CA GLU A 87 9.09 14.50 -12.69
C GLU A 87 9.77 15.71 -12.04
N ILE A 88 9.07 16.42 -11.16
CA ILE A 88 9.65 17.49 -10.38
C ILE A 88 10.51 16.83 -9.30
N ASN A 89 11.80 16.71 -9.59
CA ASN A 89 12.81 16.20 -8.67
C ASN A 89 13.04 17.25 -7.56
N SER A 90 12.14 17.31 -6.58
CA SER A 90 12.40 18.02 -5.33
C SER A 90 13.25 17.11 -4.45
N SER A 91 14.52 17.44 -4.29
CA SER A 91 15.39 16.71 -3.36
C SER A 91 14.86 16.86 -1.94
N ILE A 92 14.71 15.77 -1.21
CA ILE A 92 14.38 15.79 0.22
C ILE A 92 15.67 15.82 1.00
N LYS A 93 15.74 16.68 2.01
CA LYS A 93 16.81 16.69 3.01
C LYS A 93 16.24 16.34 4.38
N MET A 94 16.92 15.45 5.09
CA MET A 94 16.61 15.09 6.47
C MET A 94 17.88 15.17 7.29
N GLU A 95 17.81 15.79 8.46
CA GLU A 95 18.96 15.96 9.35
C GLU A 95 18.75 15.20 10.66
N VAL A 96 19.83 14.61 11.15
CA VAL A 96 19.90 13.98 12.47
C VAL A 96 21.08 14.60 13.20
N GLY A 97 20.80 15.27 14.31
CA GLY A 97 21.77 16.04 15.08
C GLY A 97 21.72 15.71 16.57
N ILE A 98 22.89 15.54 17.17
CA ILE A 98 23.14 15.62 18.61
C ILE A 98 24.18 16.70 18.79
N GLU A 99 23.85 17.71 19.60
CA GLU A 99 24.71 18.86 19.86
C GLU A 99 26.13 18.42 20.24
N ASP A 100 27.12 19.07 19.62
CA ASP A 100 28.55 18.82 19.81
C ASP A 100 29.04 17.38 19.62
N CYS A 101 28.21 16.46 19.12
CA CYS A 101 28.50 15.03 19.08
C CYS A 101 28.35 14.42 17.70
N LEU A 102 27.22 14.69 17.03
CA LEU A 102 26.86 14.04 15.77
C LEU A 102 26.01 14.98 14.93
N HIS A 103 26.31 15.12 13.65
CA HIS A 103 25.46 15.80 12.70
C HIS A 103 25.56 15.10 11.35
N ILE A 104 24.49 14.45 10.93
CA ILE A 104 24.36 13.72 9.68
C ILE A 104 23.20 14.32 8.87
N GLU A 105 23.45 14.60 7.59
CA GLU A 105 22.41 15.00 6.64
C GLU A 105 22.22 13.90 5.60
N PHE A 106 20.96 13.54 5.35
CA PHE A 106 20.51 12.64 4.29
C PHE A 106 19.85 13.47 3.20
N GLU A 107 20.27 13.26 1.96
CA GLU A 107 19.68 13.87 0.78
C GLU A 107 19.17 12.79 -0.16
N TYR A 108 17.88 12.83 -0.52
CA TYR A 108 17.27 11.93 -1.50
C TYR A 108 16.87 12.70 -2.75
N ASN A 109 16.88 12.04 -3.91
CA ASN A 109 16.62 12.68 -5.19
C ASN A 109 15.14 13.05 -5.44
N LYS A 110 14.20 12.29 -4.85
CA LYS A 110 12.75 12.52 -5.02
C LYS A 110 12.00 12.35 -3.70
N SER A 111 10.83 12.98 -3.63
CA SER A 111 9.84 12.79 -2.57
C SER A 111 8.81 11.71 -2.87
N LYS A 112 8.66 11.34 -4.15
CA LYS A 112 7.72 10.34 -4.65
C LYS A 112 8.47 9.44 -5.62
N TYR A 113 8.23 8.13 -5.51
CA TYR A 113 8.86 7.10 -6.32
C TYR A 113 7.78 6.22 -6.95
N HIS A 114 7.99 5.84 -8.21
CA HIS A 114 7.24 4.74 -8.79
C HIS A 114 7.65 3.41 -8.13
N LEU A 115 6.79 2.39 -8.13
CA LEU A 115 7.09 1.07 -7.53
C LEU A 115 8.32 0.38 -8.13
N LYS A 116 8.72 0.80 -9.34
CA LYS A 116 9.91 0.30 -10.08
C LYS A 116 11.05 1.33 -10.11
N ASP A 117 10.91 2.46 -9.44
CA ASP A 117 11.98 3.47 -9.39
C ASP A 117 13.16 3.00 -8.55
N VAL A 118 14.23 3.80 -8.56
CA VAL A 118 15.38 3.62 -7.67
C VAL A 118 15.48 4.85 -6.78
N ILE A 119 15.52 4.61 -5.46
CA ILE A 119 15.85 5.66 -4.48
C ILE A 119 17.35 5.93 -4.58
N VAL A 120 17.71 7.18 -4.89
CA VAL A 120 19.10 7.63 -4.97
C VAL A 120 19.31 8.69 -3.91
N GLY A 121 20.35 8.51 -3.09
CA GLY A 121 20.62 9.44 -2.01
C GLY A 121 22.10 9.58 -1.67
N LYS A 122 22.38 10.62 -0.88
CA LYS A 122 23.70 10.96 -0.36
C LYS A 122 23.60 11.16 1.14
N ILE A 123 24.66 10.76 1.84
CA ILE A 123 24.79 10.95 3.28
C ILE A 123 26.01 11.84 3.53
N TYR A 124 25.82 12.93 4.25
CA TYR A 124 26.85 13.88 4.62
C TYR A 124 27.10 13.81 6.13
N PHE A 125 28.32 13.43 6.49
CA PHE A 125 28.78 13.43 7.88
C PHE A 125 29.43 14.77 8.19
N LEU A 126 28.65 15.71 8.74
CA LEU A 126 29.07 17.08 9.05
C LEU A 126 29.90 17.10 10.36
N LEU A 127 29.41 16.40 11.39
CA LEU A 127 30.09 16.25 12.68
C LEU A 127 30.02 14.78 13.12
N VAL A 128 31.17 14.20 13.47
CA VAL A 128 31.26 12.84 14.03
C VAL A 128 32.30 12.86 15.15
N ARG A 129 31.83 12.94 16.40
CA ARG A 129 32.66 12.83 17.61
C ARG A 129 32.35 11.57 18.42
N ILE A 130 31.27 10.87 18.10
CA ILE A 130 30.91 9.57 18.67
C ILE A 130 31.21 8.46 17.67
N LYS A 131 31.67 7.30 18.16
CA LYS A 131 31.86 6.10 17.33
C LYS A 131 30.51 5.47 17.01
N ILE A 132 30.14 5.48 15.73
CA ILE A 132 28.93 4.79 15.23
C ILE A 132 29.26 3.32 15.04
N LYS A 133 28.51 2.43 15.71
CA LYS A 133 28.69 0.98 15.61
C LYS A 133 27.92 0.38 14.44
N HIS A 134 26.70 0.86 14.21
CA HIS A 134 25.77 0.35 13.21
C HIS A 134 24.98 1.51 12.62
N MET A 135 24.68 1.44 11.33
CA MET A 135 23.85 2.42 10.64
C MET A 135 23.10 1.74 9.50
N GLU A 136 21.77 1.92 9.46
CA GLU A 136 20.89 1.35 8.45
C GLU A 136 19.80 2.34 8.03
N ILE A 137 19.25 2.15 6.83
CA ILE A 137 18.03 2.78 6.34
C ILE A 137 16.97 1.70 6.24
N ASP A 138 15.83 1.95 6.88
CA ASP A 138 14.65 1.10 6.80
C ASP A 138 13.60 1.75 5.90
N ILE A 139 12.96 0.93 5.06
CA ILE A 139 11.73 1.30 4.36
C ILE A 139 10.58 0.67 5.14
N ILE A 140 9.76 1.51 5.75
CA ILE A 140 8.68 1.09 6.64
C ILE A 140 7.34 1.41 5.96
N LYS A 141 6.53 0.38 5.75
CA LYS A 141 5.11 0.51 5.38
C LYS A 141 4.34 0.73 6.67
N ARG A 142 3.62 1.85 6.76
CA ARG A 142 2.70 2.12 7.86
C ARG A 142 1.27 1.98 7.36
N GLU A 143 0.53 1.04 7.93
CA GLU A 143 -0.91 0.92 7.73
C GLU A 143 -1.63 1.57 8.91
N THR A 144 -2.60 2.44 8.62
CA THR A 144 -3.44 3.05 9.65
C THR A 144 -4.89 2.78 9.29
N THR A 145 -5.61 2.19 10.25
CA THR A 145 -6.96 1.66 10.03
C THR A 145 -7.88 2.11 11.17
N GLY A 146 -9.14 2.41 10.86
CA GLY A 146 -10.15 2.81 11.84
C GLY A 146 -10.48 4.30 11.82
N THR A 147 -11.50 4.68 12.58
CA THR A 147 -12.07 6.04 12.61
C THR A 147 -12.35 6.48 14.04
N GLY A 148 -12.27 7.80 14.29
CA GLY A 148 -12.54 8.38 15.60
C GLY A 148 -11.60 7.86 16.70
N PRO A 149 -12.10 7.36 17.84
CA PRO A 149 -11.25 6.91 18.94
C PRO A 149 -10.58 5.54 18.70
N ASN A 150 -11.00 4.78 17.67
CA ASN A 150 -10.53 3.41 17.42
C ASN A 150 -9.56 3.37 16.23
N VAL A 151 -8.45 4.11 16.32
CA VAL A 151 -7.40 4.11 15.29
C VAL A 151 -6.32 3.08 15.65
N TYR A 152 -5.99 2.23 14.70
CA TYR A 152 -4.96 1.21 14.80
C TYR A 152 -3.81 1.53 13.84
N HIS A 153 -2.59 1.29 14.29
CA HIS A 153 -1.39 1.52 13.49
C HIS A 153 -0.54 0.25 13.44
N GLU A 154 -0.25 -0.22 12.23
CA GLU A 154 0.69 -1.31 11.97
C GLU A 154 1.88 -0.76 11.20
N ASN A 155 3.07 -1.20 11.60
CA ASN A 155 4.29 -0.89 10.88
C ASN A 155 4.94 -2.20 10.43
N ASP A 156 5.26 -2.28 9.15
CA ASP A 156 5.97 -3.40 8.55
C ASP A 156 7.27 -2.90 7.91
N THR A 157 8.40 -3.49 8.27
CA THR A 157 9.70 -3.14 7.70
C THR A 157 9.89 -3.91 6.40
N ILE A 158 9.59 -3.24 5.29
CA ILE A 158 9.63 -3.81 3.93
C ILE A 158 11.06 -4.07 3.46
N ALA A 159 11.98 -3.19 3.86
CA ALA A 159 13.39 -3.32 3.50
C ALA A 159 14.27 -2.73 4.59
N LYS A 160 15.46 -3.30 4.73
CA LYS A 160 16.52 -2.84 5.62
C LYS A 160 17.83 -2.80 4.84
N TYR A 161 18.49 -1.66 4.86
CA TYR A 161 19.71 -1.41 4.12
C TYR A 161 20.81 -0.93 5.05
N GLU A 162 21.77 -1.81 5.31
CA GLU A 162 22.94 -1.47 6.10
C GLU A 162 23.85 -0.52 5.29
N ILE A 163 24.13 0.63 5.87
CA ILE A 163 24.88 1.72 5.24
C ILE A 163 26.38 1.55 5.52
N MET A 164 26.72 1.15 6.75
CA MET A 164 28.11 1.08 7.19
C MET A 164 28.39 -0.19 7.99
N ASP A 165 29.53 -0.80 7.66
CA ASP A 165 30.25 -1.73 8.51
C ASP A 165 31.55 -1.05 8.98
N GLY A 166 31.49 -0.40 10.15
CA GLY A 166 32.62 0.32 10.77
C GLY A 166 32.43 1.85 10.94
N ALA A 167 33.41 2.49 11.59
CA ALA A 167 33.31 3.88 12.02
C ALA A 167 33.53 4.88 10.85
N PRO A 168 32.61 5.83 10.60
CA PRO A 168 32.79 6.85 9.57
C PRO A 168 33.86 7.87 9.97
N VAL A 169 34.62 8.34 8.98
CA VAL A 169 35.60 9.42 9.15
C VAL A 169 34.97 10.73 8.65
N ARG A 170 35.18 11.82 9.40
CA ARG A 170 34.67 13.18 9.08
C ARG A 170 35.00 13.56 7.64
N GLY A 171 34.01 14.07 6.90
CA GLY A 171 34.17 14.55 5.52
C GLY A 171 34.00 13.48 4.42
N ARG A 172 33.72 12.22 4.76
CA ARG A 172 33.43 11.17 3.76
C ARG A 172 32.02 11.36 3.19
N LYS A 173 31.90 11.42 1.85
CA LYS A 173 30.62 11.35 1.14
C LYS A 173 30.37 9.90 0.74
N LEU A 174 29.23 9.35 1.14
CA LEU A 174 28.78 8.02 0.71
C LEU A 174 27.61 8.18 -0.26
N PHE A 175 27.70 7.52 -1.41
CA PHE A 175 26.68 7.48 -2.44
C PHE A 175 25.99 6.10 -2.40
N TYR A 176 24.66 6.07 -2.36
CA TYR A 176 23.88 4.83 -2.48
C TYR A 176 22.98 4.90 -3.72
N SER A 177 23.08 3.89 -4.59
CA SER A 177 22.43 3.87 -5.91
C SER A 177 21.56 2.64 -6.19
N ARG A 178 21.30 1.78 -5.22
CA ARG A 178 20.49 0.56 -5.39
C ARG A 178 19.57 0.31 -4.19
N LEU A 179 18.39 0.93 -4.19
CA LEU A 179 17.44 0.79 -3.07
C LEU A 179 16.02 0.33 -3.45
N ALA A 180 15.68 0.15 -4.73
CA ALA A 180 14.28 -0.20 -5.06
C ALA A 180 14.07 -1.18 -6.23
N LYS A 181 15.11 -1.89 -6.68
CA LYS A 181 14.96 -2.84 -7.80
C LYS A 181 14.20 -4.15 -7.46
N GLU A 182 13.80 -4.39 -6.22
CA GLU A 182 13.25 -5.69 -5.82
C GLU A 182 12.18 -5.64 -4.71
N LEU A 183 11.61 -4.47 -4.41
CA LEU A 183 10.64 -4.32 -3.33
C LEU A 183 9.21 -4.47 -3.84
N ARG A 184 8.42 -5.35 -3.18
CA ARG A 184 6.96 -5.38 -3.32
C ARG A 184 6.37 -4.20 -2.56
N LEU A 185 6.46 -3.02 -3.15
CA LEU A 185 5.82 -1.82 -2.65
C LEU A 185 4.41 -1.73 -3.23
N ASP A 186 3.44 -1.36 -2.40
CA ASP A 186 2.12 -0.93 -2.84
C ASP A 186 2.11 0.60 -2.97
N LEU A 187 1.18 1.17 -3.73
CA LEU A 187 1.02 2.62 -3.81
C LEU A 187 0.70 3.22 -2.43
N THR A 188 1.11 4.47 -2.19
CA THR A 188 0.64 5.21 -1.02
C THR A 188 -0.86 5.44 -1.18
N PHE A 189 -1.67 4.83 -0.31
CA PHE A 189 -3.11 5.03 -0.26
C PHE A 189 -3.45 6.22 0.66
N PRO A 190 -3.89 7.38 0.15
CA PRO A 190 -4.60 8.36 0.95
C PRO A 190 -6.08 7.95 1.04
N CYS A 191 -6.39 6.71 1.41
CA CYS A 191 -7.78 6.29 1.57
C CYS A 191 -8.26 6.66 2.98
N SER A 192 -8.75 7.89 3.13
CA SER A 192 -9.64 8.25 4.22
C SER A 192 -11.05 7.76 3.86
N PHE A 193 -11.43 6.58 4.35
CA PHE A 193 -12.85 6.21 4.38
C PHE A 193 -13.52 7.02 5.50
N CYS A 194 -14.18 8.12 5.14
CA CYS A 194 -15.04 8.89 6.04
C CYS A 194 -16.48 8.40 5.95
#